data_AF-A0A951J9S4-F1
#
_entry.id   AF-A0A951J9S4-F1
#
_cell.length_a   1.000
_cell.length_b   1.000
_cell.length_c   1.000
_cell.angle_alpha   90.00
_cell.angle_beta   90.00
_cell.angle_gamma   90.00
#
_symmetry.space_group_name_H-M   'P 1'
#
loop_
_entity.id
_entity.type
_entity.pdbx_description
1 polymer ?
#
loop_
_entity_poly.entity_id
_entity_poly.type
_entity_poly.pdbx_seq_one_letter_code
_entity_poly.pdbx_strand_id
1 'polypeptide(L)'
;MASEHVTEWLKERKPKATVRYHGPDDDDIHRWELVFPGDAPPFHLGVPEEVLDNAGILAERLMELENQGWLDEAGEQEHLVYLHPMEIARGPSVWE
;
A
#
# COMPACT_ATOMS: atom_id res chain seq x y z
N MET A 1 15.82 4.26 0.16
CA MET A 1 14.95 5.25 0.85
C MET A 1 13.76 4.53 1.49
N ALA A 2 12.99 5.12 2.41
CA ALA A 2 11.86 4.42 3.06
C ALA A 2 10.79 3.93 2.06
N SER A 3 10.54 4.68 0.97
CA SER A 3 9.68 4.25 -0.13
C SER A 3 10.17 3.00 -0.89
N GLU A 4 11.48 2.86 -1.03
CA GLU A 4 12.11 1.68 -1.63
C GLU A 4 11.91 0.45 -0.74
N HIS A 5 11.99 0.63 0.59
CA HIS A 5 11.71 -0.44 1.54
C HIS A 5 10.28 -0.97 1.42
N VAL A 6 9.29 -0.06 1.33
CA VAL A 6 7.88 -0.44 1.08
C VAL A 6 7.74 -1.14 -0.26
N THR A 7 8.41 -0.65 -1.31
CA THR A 7 8.35 -1.24 -2.64
C THR A 7 8.86 -2.69 -2.66
N GLU A 8 10.01 -2.95 -2.04
CA GLU A 8 10.57 -4.31 -1.97
C GLU A 8 9.70 -5.22 -1.09
N TRP A 9 9.20 -4.72 0.04
CA TRP A 9 8.28 -5.48 0.89
C TRP A 9 7.02 -5.91 0.12
N LEU A 10 6.41 -5.01 -0.68
CA LEU A 10 5.24 -5.33 -1.50
C LEU A 10 5.55 -6.40 -2.56
N LYS A 11 6.72 -6.33 -3.21
CA LYS A 11 7.17 -7.34 -4.19
C LYS A 11 7.40 -8.71 -3.53
N GLU A 12 7.97 -8.73 -2.33
CA GLU A 12 8.18 -9.96 -1.57
C GLU A 12 6.85 -10.64 -1.20
N ARG A 13 5.85 -9.85 -0.76
CA ARG A 13 4.54 -10.37 -0.35
C ARG A 13 3.63 -10.73 -1.52
N LYS A 14 3.71 -10.01 -2.63
CA LYS A 14 2.90 -10.26 -3.84
C LYS A 14 3.80 -10.34 -5.08
N PRO A 15 4.61 -11.41 -5.22
CA PRO A 15 5.59 -11.54 -6.31
C PRO A 15 4.95 -11.70 -7.71
N LYS A 16 3.65 -11.97 -7.77
CA LYS A 16 2.89 -12.06 -9.03
C LYS A 16 2.33 -10.70 -9.48
N ALA A 17 2.35 -9.69 -8.62
CA ALA A 17 1.88 -8.34 -8.93
C ALA A 17 3.01 -7.49 -9.50
N THR A 18 2.67 -6.61 -10.44
CA THR A 18 3.53 -5.50 -10.83
C THR A 18 3.32 -4.37 -9.84
N VAL A 19 4.34 -4.06 -9.03
CA VAL A 19 4.31 -2.94 -8.09
C VAL A 19 4.73 -1.66 -8.82
N ARG A 20 3.86 -0.65 -8.82
CA ARG A 20 4.13 0.70 -9.33
C ARG A 20 4.12 1.69 -8.18
N TYR A 21 5.14 2.53 -8.12
CA TYR A 21 5.23 3.62 -7.18
C TYR A 21 5.01 4.94 -7.92
N HIS A 22 4.07 5.75 -7.42
CA HIS A 22 3.63 6.98 -8.07
C HIS A 22 4.22 8.25 -7.45
N GLY A 23 5.00 8.14 -6.38
CA GLY A 23 5.49 9.31 -5.64
C GLY A 23 4.50 9.82 -4.59
N PRO A 24 4.88 10.87 -3.84
CA PRO A 24 3.94 11.65 -3.06
C PRO A 24 3.01 12.44 -3.99
N ASP A 25 1.75 12.59 -3.59
CA ASP A 25 0.83 13.57 -4.19
C ASP A 25 0.93 14.94 -3.49
N ASP A 26 -0.01 15.84 -3.80
CA ASP A 26 -0.03 17.20 -3.23
C ASP A 26 -0.32 17.23 -1.71
N ASP A 27 -0.78 16.11 -1.13
CA ASP A 27 -1.06 15.93 0.30
C ASP A 27 0.08 15.16 1.02
N ASP A 28 1.25 15.05 0.39
CA ASP A 28 2.42 14.30 0.88
C ASP A 28 2.11 12.81 1.14
N ILE A 29 1.18 12.23 0.38
CA ILE A 29 0.84 10.81 0.46
C ILE A 29 1.58 10.05 -0.63
N HIS A 30 2.49 9.16 -0.21
CA HIS A 30 3.19 8.26 -1.09
C HIS A 30 2.27 7.11 -1.53
N ARG A 31 2.21 6.86 -2.85
CA ARG A 31 1.22 5.93 -3.42
C ARG A 31 1.85 4.76 -4.15
N TRP A 32 1.34 3.56 -3.87
CA TRP A 32 1.66 2.33 -4.59
C TRP A 32 0.41 1.71 -5.21
N GLU A 33 0.59 1.11 -6.38
CA GLU A 33 -0.42 0.34 -7.10
C GLU A 33 0.15 -1.05 -7.39
N LEU A 34 -0.58 -2.09 -6.99
CA LEU A 34 -0.30 -3.49 -7.30
C LEU A 34 -1.22 -3.92 -8.42
N VAL A 35 -0.66 -4.13 -9.61
CA VAL A 35 -1.38 -4.60 -10.80
C VAL A 35 -1.16 -6.09 -10.97
N PHE A 36 -2.23 -6.86 -10.89
CA PHE A 36 -2.21 -8.31 -11.07
C PHE A 36 -2.43 -8.69 -12.54
N PRO A 37 -1.91 -9.83 -13.02
CA PRO A 37 -2.14 -10.28 -14.39
C PRO A 37 -3.62 -10.65 -14.63
N GLY A 38 -4.12 -10.36 -15.83
CA GLY A 38 -5.51 -10.62 -16.22
C GLY A 38 -6.43 -9.42 -15.98
N ASP A 39 -7.74 -9.67 -15.84
CA ASP A 39 -8.76 -8.66 -15.51
C ASP A 39 -8.95 -8.51 -13.98
N ALA A 40 -7.91 -8.80 -13.20
CA ALA A 40 -7.94 -8.70 -11.75
C ALA A 40 -7.90 -7.21 -11.31
N PRO A 41 -8.75 -6.79 -10.36
CA PRO A 41 -8.75 -5.41 -9.89
C PRO A 41 -7.42 -5.05 -9.19
N PRO A 42 -6.97 -3.79 -9.30
CA PRO A 42 -5.75 -3.34 -8.64
C PRO A 42 -5.92 -3.22 -7.12
N PHE A 43 -4.79 -3.27 -6.41
CA PHE A 43 -4.71 -2.91 -5.00
C PHE A 43 -3.89 -1.64 -4.85
N HIS A 44 -4.39 -0.68 -4.08
CA HIS A 44 -3.78 0.62 -3.89
C HIS A 44 -3.40 0.84 -2.42
N LEU A 45 -2.19 1.34 -2.21
CA LEU A 45 -1.65 1.69 -0.89
C LEU A 45 -1.24 3.15 -0.85
N GLY A 46 -1.78 3.91 0.10
CA GLY A 46 -1.32 5.24 0.46
C GLY A 46 -0.55 5.21 1.79
N VAL A 47 0.57 5.92 1.85
CA VAL A 47 1.36 6.09 3.07
C VAL A 47 1.74 7.57 3.20
N PRO A 48 1.19 8.29 4.18
CA PRO A 48 1.62 9.67 4.47
C PRO A 48 3.12 9.75 4.76
N GLU A 49 3.78 10.84 4.37
CA GLU A 49 5.21 11.06 4.59
C GLU A 49 5.60 10.86 6.07
N GLU A 50 4.79 11.33 7.03
CA GLU A 50 5.03 11.18 8.47
C GLU A 50 5.13 9.70 8.92
N VAL A 51 4.40 8.80 8.26
CA VAL A 51 4.47 7.36 8.53
C VAL A 51 5.67 6.76 7.84
N LEU A 52 5.93 7.18 6.61
CA LEU A 52 7.05 6.69 5.81
C LEU A 52 8.42 7.04 6.45
N ASP A 53 8.53 8.24 7.02
CA ASP A 53 9.76 8.73 7.68
C ASP A 53 9.98 8.14 9.08
N ASN A 54 8.95 7.55 9.69
CA ASN A 54 9.06 6.89 10.98
C ASN A 54 9.12 5.37 10.84
N ALA A 55 10.34 4.81 10.82
CA ALA A 55 10.56 3.37 10.64
C ALA A 55 9.83 2.48 11.66
N GLY A 56 9.59 2.97 12.89
CA GLY A 56 8.83 2.22 13.91
C GLY A 56 7.36 2.12 13.55
N ILE A 57 6.73 3.26 13.23
CA ILE A 57 5.32 3.31 12.83
C ILE A 57 5.12 2.54 11.51
N LEU A 58 6.00 2.74 10.52
CA LEU A 58 5.94 2.05 9.24
C LEU A 58 5.95 0.53 9.41
N ALA A 59 6.88 0.01 10.21
CA ALA A 59 6.97 -1.43 10.46
C ALA A 59 5.69 -1.97 11.13
N GLU A 60 5.16 -1.26 12.14
CA GLU A 60 3.89 -1.62 12.78
C GLU A 60 2.72 -1.65 11.80
N ARG A 61 2.59 -0.61 10.96
CA ARG A 61 1.51 -0.53 9.97
C ARG A 61 1.63 -1.59 8.89
N LEU A 62 2.84 -1.91 8.41
CA LEU A 62 3.04 -2.99 7.43
C LEU A 62 2.68 -4.36 8.03
N MET A 63 3.04 -4.63 9.28
CA MET A 63 2.64 -5.87 9.98
C MET A 63 1.13 -5.94 10.17
N GLU A 64 0.49 -4.82 10.54
CA GLU A 64 -0.96 -4.78 10.69
C GLU A 64 -1.69 -4.96 9.34
N LEU A 65 -1.15 -4.42 8.25
CA LEU A 65 -1.70 -4.59 6.89
C LEU A 65 -1.71 -6.07 6.50
N GLU A 66 -0.63 -6.77 6.79
CA GLU A 66 -0.50 -8.22 6.57
C GLU A 66 -1.47 -9.00 7.46
N ASN A 67 -1.52 -8.69 8.77
CA ASN A 67 -2.37 -9.41 9.72
C ASN A 67 -3.87 -9.23 9.46
N GLN A 68 -4.29 -8.10 8.89
CA GLN A 68 -5.68 -7.85 8.51
C GLN A 68 -6.09 -8.58 7.21
N GLY A 69 -5.15 -9.19 6.49
CA GLY A 69 -5.44 -9.94 5.26
C GLY A 69 -5.69 -9.07 4.03
N TRP A 70 -5.49 -7.75 4.10
CA TRP A 70 -5.72 -6.83 2.97
C TRP A 70 -4.95 -7.22 1.71
N LEU A 71 -3.71 -7.63 1.91
CA LEU A 71 -2.87 -8.07 0.82
C LEU A 71 -3.30 -9.42 0.27
N ASP A 72 -3.90 -10.29 1.07
CA ASP A 72 -4.40 -11.59 0.63
C ASP A 72 -5.63 -11.48 -0.26
N GLU A 73 -6.46 -10.48 -0.02
CA GLU A 73 -7.61 -10.12 -0.87
C GLU A 73 -7.22 -9.30 -2.12
N ALA A 74 -5.95 -8.87 -2.23
CA ALA A 74 -5.46 -8.08 -3.36
C ALA A 74 -5.52 -8.87 -4.68
N GLY A 75 -6.15 -8.29 -5.70
CA GLY A 75 -6.40 -8.95 -6.99
C GLY A 75 -7.69 -9.76 -7.04
N GLU A 76 -8.42 -9.90 -5.93
CA GLU A 76 -9.77 -10.47 -5.90
C GLU A 76 -10.84 -9.38 -5.91
N GLN A 77 -10.60 -8.31 -5.15
CA GLN A 77 -11.44 -7.11 -5.12
C GLN A 77 -10.58 -5.86 -5.09
N GLU A 78 -11.15 -4.74 -5.54
CA GLU A 78 -10.48 -3.45 -5.50
C GLU A 78 -10.34 -2.97 -4.05
N HIS A 79 -9.13 -2.56 -3.71
CA HIS A 79 -8.80 -2.04 -2.39
C HIS A 79 -8.04 -0.74 -2.53
N LEU A 80 -8.46 0.26 -1.77
CA LEU A 80 -7.66 1.44 -1.47
C LEU A 80 -7.45 1.47 0.04
N VAL A 81 -6.19 1.38 0.46
CA VAL A 81 -5.80 1.28 1.87
C VAL A 81 -4.78 2.36 2.21
N TYR A 82 -4.94 2.99 3.36
CA TYR A 82 -4.01 4.00 3.88
C TYR A 82 -3.38 3.53 5.19
N LEU A 83 -2.06 3.65 5.30
CA LEU A 83 -1.30 3.39 6.53
C LEU A 83 -1.19 4.70 7.33
N HIS A 84 -2.21 5.04 8.11
CA HIS A 84 -2.16 6.22 8.98
C HIS A 84 -1.31 5.94 10.23
N PRO A 85 -0.87 6.96 10.98
CA PRO A 85 -0.04 6.75 12.17
C PRO A 85 -0.70 5.86 13.24
N MET A 86 -2.04 5.91 13.35
CA MET A 86 -2.79 5.23 14.41
C MET A 86 -3.50 3.96 13.96
N GLU A 87 -3.78 3.81 12.66
CA GLU A 87 -4.62 2.73 12.15
C GLU A 87 -4.37 2.47 10.66
N ILE A 88 -4.99 1.41 10.15
CA ILE A 88 -5.12 1.16 8.71
C ILE A 88 -6.56 1.43 8.31
N ALA A 89 -6.76 2.36 7.37
CA ALA A 89 -8.09 2.75 6.91
C ALA A 89 -8.31 2.34 5.46
N ARG A 90 -9.53 1.89 5.14
CA ARG A 90 -9.98 1.79 3.75
C ARG A 90 -10.40 3.17 3.24
N GLY A 91 -9.93 3.53 2.05
CA GLY A 91 -10.42 4.70 1.31
C GLY A 91 -11.65 4.39 0.46
N PRO A 92 -12.35 5.42 -0.03
CA PRO A 92 -13.36 5.25 -1.07
C PRO A 92 -12.67 4.68 -2.32
N SER A 93 -13.27 3.65 -2.95
CA SER A 93 -12.68 2.95 -4.10
C SER A 93 -12.51 3.80 -5.37
N VAL A 94 -13.02 5.04 -5.36
CA VAL A 94 -12.89 5.96 -6.48
C VAL A 94 -11.60 6.74 -6.34
N TRP A 95 -10.56 6.27 -7.02
CA TRP A 95 -9.48 7.14 -7.46
C TRP A 95 -10.08 8.06 -8.54
N GLU A 96 -10.44 9.29 -8.18
CA GLU A 96 -10.74 10.36 -9.16
C GLU A 96 -9.46 11.00 -9.71
#